data_AF-A0A9E5DC99-F1
#
_entry.id   AF-A0A9E5DC99-F1
#
_cell.length_a   1.000
_cell.length_b   1.000
_cell.length_c   1.000
_cell.angle_alpha   90.00
_cell.angle_beta   90.00
_cell.angle_gamma   90.00
#
_symmetry.space_group_name_H-M   'P 1'
#
loop_
_entity.id
_entity.type
_entity.pdbx_description
1 polymer ?
#
loop_
_entity_poly.entity_id
_entity_poly.type
_entity_poly.pdbx_seq_one_letter_code
_entity_poly.pdbx_strand_id
1 'polypeptide(L)'
;MTKKVRDFWKSGTILAALLIAAVLPAGIVSASETSPEVAWNATFAPESNNKFDAVAPTADGGFIAIGSTITQMVGGREELLLVKTDRQGNEEWVVRIPDMAPASVEETGDGGYIVGAYNMSRTVVDQTIIYQGTSFLIKTNAAGEEEWRKVLPGERISTVRPTDDGGYAIIGWLWDPPESANDTTAAIVKTDGNGTPVWNRTFPGLSANAGIVITDGGYVIGGTTSPFNNDMGDAFLIRLDADGNMLWHENYQAPVVYDVKETDDGRFVYSGNYWYGLVDAEGEQVWLRNMEGLSGYAVTLRPSGGYVIAGTNVGSGEGFVLGTDADGMPLWNTAFTATGVYGAAGVPGGYTLAGIRFLSPDTSAAWLAGITEPVNPAPTAAPGFGAAAAGAALLLLFAGRKRRG
;
A
#
# COMPACT_ATOMS: atom_id res chain seq x y z
N MET A 1 35.86 -6.70 -69.51
CA MET A 1 34.42 -6.97 -69.76
C MET A 1 34.20 -8.47 -69.65
N THR A 2 33.01 -8.84 -69.16
CA THR A 2 32.39 -10.19 -68.96
C THR A 2 32.79 -11.03 -67.74
N LYS A 3 31.81 -11.13 -66.81
CA LYS A 3 31.73 -11.95 -65.59
C LYS A 3 31.26 -13.38 -65.93
N LYS A 4 31.88 -14.41 -65.34
CA LYS A 4 31.23 -15.51 -64.58
C LYS A 4 32.21 -16.63 -64.17
N VAL A 5 32.23 -16.91 -62.85
CA VAL A 5 32.24 -18.25 -62.20
C VAL A 5 33.55 -19.09 -62.12
N ARG A 6 33.85 -19.48 -60.86
CA ARG A 6 34.70 -20.60 -60.33
C ARG A 6 36.22 -20.47 -60.53
N ASP A 7 37.11 -20.86 -59.62
CA ASP A 7 37.02 -21.59 -58.35
C ASP A 7 38.38 -21.46 -57.60
N PHE A 8 38.37 -21.68 -56.28
CA PHE A 8 39.38 -22.43 -55.51
C PHE A 8 40.60 -21.74 -54.80
N TRP A 9 40.53 -21.80 -53.46
CA TRP A 9 41.55 -22.03 -52.40
C TRP A 9 42.24 -20.90 -51.60
N LYS A 10 42.07 -21.06 -50.27
CA LYS A 10 42.97 -20.77 -49.12
C LYS A 10 43.07 -19.34 -48.60
N SER A 11 42.40 -19.12 -47.47
CA SER A 11 43.11 -18.81 -46.22
C SER A 11 42.20 -19.07 -45.03
N GLY A 12 42.68 -19.92 -44.12
CA GLY A 12 41.94 -20.35 -42.94
C GLY A 12 41.73 -19.22 -41.94
N THR A 13 40.58 -19.27 -41.29
CA THR A 13 40.32 -18.61 -40.01
C THR A 13 39.67 -19.64 -39.10
N ILE A 14 40.23 -19.69 -37.90
CA ILE A 14 39.99 -20.66 -36.83
C ILE A 14 38.54 -20.52 -36.34
N LEU A 15 37.79 -21.63 -36.31
CA LEU A 15 36.53 -21.69 -35.56
C LEU A 15 36.88 -21.64 -34.06
N ALA A 16 36.67 -20.48 -33.42
CA ALA A 16 36.54 -20.42 -31.98
C ALA A 16 35.14 -20.90 -31.61
N ALA A 17 35.02 -22.09 -31.05
CA ALA A 17 33.79 -22.56 -30.43
C ALA A 17 33.58 -21.76 -29.13
N LEU A 18 32.69 -20.78 -29.15
CA LEU A 18 32.19 -20.11 -27.96
C LEU A 18 31.22 -21.08 -27.27
N LEU A 19 31.71 -21.77 -26.25
CA LEU A 19 30.88 -22.49 -25.29
C LEU A 19 30.22 -21.45 -24.39
N ILE A 20 29.02 -21.02 -24.77
CA ILE A 20 28.14 -20.26 -23.88
C ILE A 20 27.64 -21.28 -22.84
N ALA A 21 28.25 -21.28 -21.66
CA ALA A 21 27.63 -21.91 -20.50
C ALA A 21 26.40 -21.07 -20.16
N ALA A 22 25.23 -21.53 -20.60
CA ALA A 22 23.96 -21.02 -20.10
C ALA A 22 23.90 -21.37 -18.62
N VAL A 23 24.25 -20.41 -17.76
CA VAL A 23 23.83 -20.44 -16.36
C VAL A 23 22.32 -20.19 -16.43
N LEU A 24 21.54 -21.27 -16.45
CA LEU A 24 20.12 -21.17 -16.15
C LEU A 24 20.05 -20.54 -14.76
N PRO A 25 19.40 -19.38 -14.57
CA PRO A 25 19.01 -19.00 -13.22
C PRO A 25 18.16 -20.16 -12.72
N ALA A 26 18.65 -20.86 -11.69
CA ALA A 26 17.83 -21.76 -10.94
C ALA A 26 16.73 -20.87 -10.36
N GLY A 27 15.57 -20.84 -11.02
CA GLY A 27 14.39 -20.21 -10.49
C GLY A 27 14.16 -20.84 -9.14
N ILE A 28 14.33 -20.07 -8.07
CA ILE A 28 13.79 -20.45 -6.77
C ILE A 28 12.29 -20.46 -7.02
N VAL A 29 11.73 -21.65 -7.23
CA VAL A 29 10.28 -21.83 -7.20
C VAL A 29 9.92 -21.52 -5.75
N SER A 30 9.42 -20.30 -5.51
CA SER A 30 8.89 -19.92 -4.22
C SER A 30 7.78 -20.91 -3.90
N ALA A 31 7.95 -21.67 -2.83
CA ALA A 31 7.03 -22.74 -2.48
C ALA A 31 5.71 -22.10 -2.04
N SER A 32 4.59 -22.50 -2.64
CA SER A 32 3.27 -22.05 -2.19
C SER A 32 3.10 -22.39 -0.71
N GLU A 33 2.84 -21.40 0.12
CA GLU A 33 2.56 -21.58 1.54
C GLU A 33 1.07 -21.84 1.75
N THR A 34 0.72 -22.47 2.86
CA THR A 34 -0.69 -22.55 3.26
C THR A 34 -1.17 -21.18 3.70
N SER A 35 -2.34 -20.76 3.20
CA SER A 35 -2.99 -19.52 3.65
C SER A 35 -3.08 -19.47 5.18
N PRO A 36 -2.74 -18.33 5.81
CA PRO A 36 -2.93 -18.11 7.23
C PRO A 36 -4.39 -18.31 7.67
N GLU A 37 -4.57 -18.66 8.95
CA GLU A 37 -5.89 -18.92 9.53
C GLU A 37 -6.61 -17.61 9.84
N VAL A 38 -7.90 -17.53 9.50
CA VAL A 38 -8.80 -16.48 9.98
C VAL A 38 -9.20 -16.83 11.41
N ALA A 39 -8.51 -16.24 12.39
CA ALA A 39 -8.70 -16.56 13.80
C ALA A 39 -10.03 -16.06 14.35
N TRP A 40 -10.49 -14.90 13.87
CA TRP A 40 -11.79 -14.34 14.21
C TRP A 40 -12.29 -13.43 13.10
N ASN A 41 -13.61 -13.25 13.04
CA ASN A 41 -14.23 -12.19 12.27
C ASN A 41 -15.51 -11.73 12.97
N ALA A 42 -15.82 -10.44 12.84
CA ALA A 42 -16.92 -9.80 13.53
C ALA A 42 -17.64 -8.81 12.60
N THR A 43 -18.94 -8.68 12.80
CA THR A 43 -19.79 -7.68 12.16
C THR A 43 -20.37 -6.74 13.20
N PHE A 44 -20.49 -5.46 12.87
CA PHE A 44 -20.86 -4.41 13.83
C PHE A 44 -22.23 -3.83 13.53
N ALA A 45 -23.04 -3.70 14.59
CA ALA A 45 -24.47 -3.37 14.54
C ALA A 45 -24.77 -1.91 14.98
N PRO A 46 -25.94 -1.32 14.66
CA PRO A 46 -27.02 -1.89 13.85
C PRO A 46 -26.56 -2.22 12.42
N GLU A 47 -27.04 -3.34 11.89
CA GLU A 47 -26.79 -3.81 10.50
C GLU A 47 -27.53 -2.93 9.48
N SER A 48 -27.22 -1.63 9.48
CA SER A 48 -27.83 -0.64 8.60
C SER A 48 -26.77 -0.14 7.63
N ASN A 49 -26.43 -0.96 6.65
CA ASN A 49 -25.59 -0.62 5.50
C ASN A 49 -24.27 0.06 5.91
N ASN A 50 -23.48 -0.54 6.80
CA ASN A 50 -22.20 0.04 7.20
C ASN A 50 -21.02 -0.63 6.49
N LYS A 51 -19.87 0.05 6.45
CA LYS A 51 -18.56 -0.53 6.14
C LYS A 51 -17.48 0.11 7.00
N PHE A 52 -16.35 -0.57 7.18
CA PHE A 52 -15.12 0.07 7.64
C PHE A 52 -14.20 0.39 6.46
N ASP A 53 -13.58 1.56 6.54
CA ASP A 53 -12.67 2.12 5.54
C ASP A 53 -11.21 2.05 6.01
N ALA A 54 -10.96 2.13 7.32
CA ALA A 54 -9.63 1.95 7.89
C ALA A 54 -9.68 1.31 9.28
N VAL A 55 -8.56 0.73 9.69
CA VAL A 55 -8.32 0.15 11.02
C VAL A 55 -6.89 0.41 11.44
N ALA A 56 -6.69 0.65 12.74
CA ALA A 56 -5.39 0.77 13.37
C ALA A 56 -5.34 -0.10 14.64
N PRO A 57 -4.17 -0.67 14.97
CA PRO A 57 -3.98 -1.37 16.24
C PRO A 57 -3.91 -0.34 17.38
N THR A 58 -4.18 -0.81 18.60
CA THR A 58 -4.10 0.00 19.81
C THR A 58 -3.13 -0.64 20.82
N ALA A 59 -2.57 0.15 21.72
CA ALA A 59 -1.54 -0.27 22.67
C ALA A 59 -2.05 -1.33 23.66
N ASP A 60 -3.36 -1.32 23.93
CA ASP A 60 -4.03 -2.37 24.71
C ASP A 60 -4.21 -3.68 23.92
N GLY A 61 -3.73 -3.73 22.68
CA GLY A 61 -3.76 -4.84 21.74
C GLY A 61 -5.08 -5.02 20.97
N GLY A 62 -6.10 -4.20 21.24
CA GLY A 62 -7.33 -4.16 20.48
C GLY A 62 -7.19 -3.32 19.21
N PHE A 63 -8.32 -2.87 18.66
CA PHE A 63 -8.33 -2.14 17.39
C PHE A 63 -9.27 -0.94 17.43
N ILE A 64 -8.86 0.14 16.77
CA ILE A 64 -9.74 1.25 16.44
C ILE A 64 -10.04 1.20 14.94
N ALA A 65 -11.33 1.16 14.59
CA ALA A 65 -11.80 1.10 13.21
C ALA A 65 -12.68 2.30 12.91
N ILE A 66 -12.58 2.80 11.68
CA ILE A 66 -13.37 3.92 11.19
C ILE A 66 -14.06 3.56 9.89
N GLY A 67 -15.28 4.05 9.72
CA GLY A 67 -16.14 3.66 8.63
C GLY A 67 -17.30 4.61 8.39
N SER A 68 -18.18 4.23 7.48
CA SER A 68 -19.31 5.03 7.05
C SER A 68 -20.60 4.22 7.05
N THR A 69 -21.70 4.89 7.41
CA THR A 69 -23.04 4.42 7.09
C THR A 69 -23.37 4.75 5.64
N ILE A 70 -23.58 3.72 4.82
CA ILE A 70 -23.93 3.77 3.41
C ILE A 70 -25.42 4.08 3.30
N THR A 71 -25.75 5.35 3.06
CA THR A 71 -27.14 5.75 2.80
C THR A 71 -27.45 5.63 1.31
N GLN A 72 -28.53 4.91 0.96
CA GLN A 72 -28.97 4.75 -0.44
C GLN A 72 -29.87 5.90 -0.95
N MET A 73 -30.10 6.93 -0.14
CA MET A 73 -30.99 8.04 -0.50
C MET A 73 -30.19 9.29 -0.91
N VAL A 74 -30.61 9.92 -2.01
CA VAL A 74 -30.17 11.27 -2.37
C VAL A 74 -30.56 12.23 -1.24
N GLY A 75 -29.56 12.80 -0.56
CA GLY A 75 -29.76 13.63 0.64
C GLY A 75 -29.70 12.88 1.98
N GLY A 76 -29.33 11.59 1.97
CA GLY A 76 -28.98 10.87 3.19
C GLY A 76 -27.70 11.43 3.81
N ARG A 77 -27.67 11.47 5.13
CA ARG A 77 -26.52 11.96 5.90
C ARG A 77 -25.55 10.80 6.09
N GLU A 78 -24.35 10.91 5.54
CA GLU A 78 -23.26 10.00 5.88
C GLU A 78 -22.90 10.23 7.36
N GLU A 79 -22.88 9.15 8.13
CA GLU A 79 -22.37 9.15 9.51
C GLU A 79 -21.03 8.44 9.53
N LEU A 80 -20.06 9.06 10.19
CA LEU A 80 -18.78 8.45 10.48
C LEU A 80 -18.95 7.55 11.71
N LEU A 81 -18.59 6.29 11.53
CA LEU A 81 -18.58 5.27 12.56
C LEU A 81 -17.16 5.14 13.10
N LEU A 82 -16.97 5.32 14.41
CA LEU A 82 -15.71 5.09 15.10
C LEU A 82 -15.95 3.98 16.13
N VAL A 83 -15.24 2.86 15.99
CA VAL A 83 -15.49 1.64 16.78
C VAL A 83 -14.19 1.16 17.40
N LYS A 84 -14.16 1.01 18.72
CA LYS A 84 -13.08 0.36 19.45
C LYS A 84 -13.45 -1.08 19.77
N THR A 85 -12.48 -1.96 19.63
CA THR A 85 -12.62 -3.38 19.92
C THR A 85 -11.50 -3.90 20.80
N ASP A 86 -11.73 -5.08 21.39
CA ASP A 86 -10.69 -5.86 22.06
C ASP A 86 -9.82 -6.63 21.05
N ARG A 87 -8.85 -7.42 21.55
CA ARG A 87 -7.93 -8.22 20.71
C ARG A 87 -8.62 -9.29 19.85
N GLN A 88 -9.85 -9.67 20.19
CA GLN A 88 -10.65 -10.68 19.50
C GLN A 88 -11.68 -10.03 18.55
N GLY A 89 -11.67 -8.71 18.41
CA GLY A 89 -12.60 -7.98 17.57
C GLY A 89 -13.99 -7.79 18.20
N ASN A 90 -14.16 -8.03 19.50
CA ASN A 90 -15.42 -7.74 20.18
C ASN A 90 -15.54 -6.22 20.40
N GLU A 91 -16.71 -5.66 20.15
CA GLU A 91 -16.99 -4.24 20.38
C GLU A 91 -16.85 -3.86 21.85
N GLU A 92 -16.05 -2.82 22.12
CA GLU A 92 -15.96 -2.18 23.44
C GLU A 92 -16.84 -0.93 23.50
N TRP A 93 -16.77 -0.09 22.46
CA TRP A 93 -17.64 1.06 22.30
C TRP A 93 -17.73 1.49 20.83
N VAL A 94 -18.80 2.25 20.53
CA VAL A 94 -19.04 2.88 19.24
C VAL A 94 -19.42 4.35 19.43
N VAL A 95 -18.83 5.22 18.62
CA VAL A 95 -19.15 6.64 18.50
C VAL A 95 -19.60 6.93 17.08
N ARG A 96 -20.65 7.74 16.94
CA ARG A 96 -21.17 8.21 15.65
C ARG A 96 -20.97 9.71 15.54
N ILE A 97 -20.32 10.15 14.47
CA ILE A 97 -20.13 11.56 14.17
C ILE A 97 -20.99 11.90 12.94
N PRO A 98 -22.06 12.70 13.08
CA PRO A 98 -23.00 12.96 12.00
C PRO A 98 -22.39 13.87 10.93
N ASP A 99 -22.90 13.73 9.70
CA ASP A 99 -22.59 14.59 8.55
C ASP A 99 -21.09 14.58 8.17
N MET A 100 -20.42 13.43 8.35
CA MET A 100 -19.00 13.24 8.08
C MET A 100 -18.73 11.89 7.42
N ALA A 101 -17.81 11.90 6.45
CA ALA A 101 -17.19 10.73 5.87
C ALA A 101 -15.83 10.45 6.56
N PRO A 102 -15.45 9.17 6.75
CA PRO A 102 -14.16 8.79 7.30
C PRO A 102 -13.03 8.99 6.29
N ALA A 103 -11.82 9.26 6.77
CA ALA A 103 -10.60 9.12 5.99
C ALA A 103 -9.59 8.19 6.68
N SER A 104 -9.23 8.46 7.93
CA SER A 104 -8.19 7.72 8.64
C SER A 104 -8.34 7.87 10.15
N VAL A 105 -7.85 6.88 10.88
CA VAL A 105 -7.80 6.86 12.34
C VAL A 105 -6.48 6.27 12.81
N GLU A 106 -5.91 6.83 13.87
CA GLU A 106 -4.73 6.29 14.55
C GLU A 106 -4.83 6.53 16.07
N GLU A 107 -4.20 5.65 16.86
CA GLU A 107 -4.02 5.88 18.29
C GLU A 107 -2.93 6.94 18.53
N THR A 108 -3.13 7.77 19.55
CA THR A 108 -2.19 8.82 19.95
C THR A 108 -1.42 8.41 21.20
N GLY A 109 -0.23 9.00 21.42
CA GLY A 109 0.64 8.62 22.54
C GLY A 109 0.06 8.84 23.94
N ASP A 110 -1.05 9.58 24.06
CA ASP A 110 -1.80 9.77 25.32
C ASP A 110 -2.92 8.73 25.53
N GLY A 111 -3.10 7.78 24.61
CA GLY A 111 -4.12 6.74 24.64
C GLY A 111 -5.48 7.16 24.06
N GLY A 112 -5.63 8.39 23.55
CA GLY A 112 -6.76 8.80 22.73
C GLY A 112 -6.56 8.49 21.25
N TYR A 113 -7.41 9.04 20.39
CA TYR A 113 -7.36 8.77 18.93
C TYR A 113 -7.38 10.06 18.12
N ILE A 114 -6.66 10.05 17.01
CA ILE A 114 -6.69 11.11 16.01
C ILE A 114 -7.44 10.61 14.78
N VAL A 115 -8.42 11.39 14.33
CA VAL A 115 -9.33 11.06 13.24
C VAL A 115 -9.24 12.12 12.15
N GLY A 116 -8.98 11.68 10.92
CA GLY A 116 -9.21 12.45 9.71
C GLY A 116 -10.61 12.16 9.17
N ALA A 117 -11.39 13.21 8.95
CA ALA A 117 -12.74 13.12 8.40
C ALA A 117 -13.00 14.26 7.42
N TYR A 118 -14.01 14.14 6.57
CA TYR A 118 -14.41 15.24 5.69
C TYR A 118 -15.92 15.26 5.46
N ASN A 119 -16.45 16.43 5.13
CA ASN A 119 -17.76 16.55 4.50
C ASN A 119 -17.58 17.03 3.05
N MET A 120 -18.40 16.51 2.14
CA MET A 120 -18.37 16.91 0.74
C MET A 120 -19.78 17.29 0.30
N SER A 121 -19.89 18.44 -0.33
CA SER A 121 -21.08 18.90 -1.01
C SER A 121 -20.84 18.94 -2.51
N ARG A 122 -21.88 18.59 -3.26
CA ARG A 122 -21.88 18.65 -4.72
C ARG A 122 -22.92 19.66 -5.15
N THR A 123 -22.48 20.71 -5.84
CA THR A 123 -23.37 21.73 -6.41
C THR A 123 -23.25 21.71 -7.93
N VAL A 124 -24.34 21.99 -8.63
CA VAL A 124 -24.34 22.13 -10.10
C VAL A 124 -24.66 23.58 -10.44
N VAL A 125 -23.73 24.27 -11.09
CA VAL A 125 -23.89 25.64 -11.58
C VAL A 125 -23.61 25.62 -13.08
N ASP A 126 -24.57 26.05 -13.90
CA ASP A 126 -24.43 26.12 -15.37
C ASP A 126 -23.86 24.85 -16.01
N GLN A 127 -24.43 23.69 -15.66
CA GLN A 127 -24.00 22.34 -16.10
C GLN A 127 -22.60 21.91 -15.62
N THR A 128 -21.90 22.73 -14.85
CA THR A 128 -20.62 22.40 -14.21
C THR A 128 -20.85 21.84 -12.82
N ILE A 129 -20.24 20.70 -12.51
CA ILE A 129 -20.27 20.11 -11.17
C ILE A 129 -19.13 20.72 -10.37
N ILE A 130 -19.47 21.32 -9.24
CA ILE A 130 -18.51 21.88 -8.29
C ILE A 130 -18.54 21.01 -7.03
N TYR A 131 -17.37 20.48 -6.68
CA TYR A 131 -17.16 19.83 -5.38
C TYR A 131 -16.61 20.85 -4.41
N GLN A 132 -17.23 20.96 -3.25
CA GLN A 132 -16.71 21.73 -2.13
C GLN A 132 -16.82 20.88 -0.89
N GLY A 133 -15.72 20.73 -0.17
CA GLY A 133 -15.73 20.05 1.09
C GLY A 133 -14.95 20.80 2.14
N THR A 134 -15.01 20.27 3.35
CA THR A 134 -14.18 20.69 4.47
C THR A 134 -13.71 19.44 5.17
N SER A 135 -12.41 19.34 5.40
CA SER A 135 -11.87 18.28 6.23
C SER A 135 -11.74 18.70 7.68
N PHE A 136 -11.65 17.71 8.55
CA PHE A 136 -11.56 17.87 9.98
C PHE A 136 -10.45 16.96 10.52
N LEU A 137 -9.62 17.54 11.39
CA LEU A 137 -8.77 16.78 12.29
C LEU A 137 -9.46 16.75 13.65
N ILE A 138 -9.84 15.57 14.11
CA ILE A 138 -10.61 15.38 15.34
C ILE A 138 -9.80 14.55 16.31
N LYS A 139 -9.56 15.07 17.52
CA LYS A 139 -8.94 14.34 18.62
C LYS A 139 -10.01 13.87 19.58
N THR A 140 -9.92 12.61 19.98
CA THR A 140 -10.77 12.02 21.01
C THR A 140 -9.92 11.47 22.16
N ASN A 141 -10.56 11.28 23.31
CA ASN A 141 -9.99 10.53 24.43
C ASN A 141 -10.13 9.01 24.21
N ALA A 142 -9.61 8.21 25.14
CA ALA A 142 -9.64 6.75 25.06
C ALA A 142 -11.06 6.13 25.01
N ALA A 143 -12.07 6.88 25.46
CA ALA A 143 -13.49 6.49 25.43
C ALA A 143 -14.21 6.96 24.15
N GLY A 144 -13.49 7.59 23.20
CA GLY A 144 -14.04 8.09 21.96
C GLY A 144 -14.74 9.45 22.08
N GLU A 145 -14.70 10.10 23.24
CA GLU A 145 -15.27 11.44 23.41
C GLU A 145 -14.35 12.49 22.78
N GLU A 146 -14.91 13.42 22.02
CA GLU A 146 -14.13 14.48 21.38
C GLU A 146 -13.53 15.45 22.40
N GLU A 147 -12.22 15.67 22.29
CA GLU A 147 -11.49 16.66 23.07
C GLU A 147 -11.39 17.98 22.30
N TRP A 148 -11.10 17.91 21.00
CA TRP A 148 -11.06 19.06 20.11
C TRP A 148 -11.19 18.64 18.64
N ARG A 149 -11.56 19.61 17.80
CA ARG A 149 -11.49 19.49 16.34
C ARG A 149 -10.89 20.73 15.69
N LYS A 150 -10.19 20.53 14.58
CA LYS A 150 -9.70 21.58 13.68
C LYS A 150 -10.39 21.47 12.34
N VAL A 151 -10.64 22.61 11.72
CA VAL A 151 -11.28 22.74 10.41
C VAL A 151 -10.18 23.01 9.38
N LEU A 152 -10.13 22.19 8.33
CA LEU A 152 -9.21 22.32 7.21
C LEU A 152 -10.02 22.62 5.94
N PRO A 153 -10.31 23.90 5.66
CA PRO A 153 -11.12 24.29 4.52
C PRO A 153 -10.36 24.06 3.21
N GLY A 154 -11.05 23.54 2.19
CA GLY A 154 -10.44 23.38 0.86
C GLY A 154 -9.53 22.14 0.73
N GLU A 155 -9.35 21.36 1.79
CA GLU A 155 -8.52 20.15 1.80
C GLU A 155 -9.38 18.90 1.93
N ARG A 156 -9.04 17.85 1.15
CA ARG A 156 -9.50 16.48 1.34
C ARG A 156 -8.40 15.66 1.99
N ILE A 157 -8.59 15.30 3.26
CA ILE A 157 -7.69 14.39 3.97
C ILE A 157 -7.85 12.98 3.40
N SER A 158 -6.71 12.34 3.14
CA SER A 158 -6.63 10.91 2.83
C SER A 158 -6.12 10.13 4.04
N THR A 159 -5.13 10.67 4.76
CA THR A 159 -4.60 10.02 5.97
C THR A 159 -4.10 11.01 7.03
N VAL A 160 -4.14 10.57 8.28
CA VAL A 160 -3.51 11.24 9.42
C VAL A 160 -2.53 10.28 10.10
N ARG A 161 -1.38 10.80 10.53
CA ARG A 161 -0.34 10.05 11.22
C ARG A 161 0.19 10.83 12.42
N PRO A 162 0.22 10.25 13.63
CA PRO A 162 0.98 10.80 14.75
C PRO A 162 2.46 10.93 14.39
N THR A 163 3.13 11.93 14.95
CA THR A 163 4.58 12.13 14.82
C THR A 163 5.25 12.00 16.18
N ASP A 164 6.52 11.58 16.21
CA ASP A 164 7.27 11.29 17.45
C ASP A 164 7.41 12.49 18.39
N ASP A 165 7.34 13.71 17.85
CA ASP A 165 7.32 14.97 18.61
C ASP A 165 5.96 15.28 19.27
N GLY A 166 4.99 14.35 19.18
CA GLY A 166 3.65 14.49 19.74
C GLY A 166 2.68 15.30 18.87
N GLY A 167 3.07 15.66 17.64
CA GLY A 167 2.19 16.30 16.66
C GLY A 167 1.51 15.32 15.70
N TYR A 168 0.98 15.86 14.59
CA TYR A 168 0.35 15.06 13.54
C TYR A 168 0.76 15.54 12.15
N ALA A 169 0.94 14.58 11.24
CA ALA A 169 1.01 14.81 9.80
C ALA A 169 -0.34 14.49 9.16
N ILE A 170 -0.87 15.46 8.43
CA ILE A 170 -2.14 15.36 7.71
C ILE A 170 -1.81 15.36 6.23
N ILE A 171 -2.24 14.34 5.51
CA ILE A 171 -1.86 14.13 4.11
C ILE A 171 -3.12 13.97 3.28
N GLY A 172 -3.14 14.64 2.14
CA GLY A 172 -4.30 14.68 1.27
C GLY A 172 -4.08 15.61 0.08
N TRP A 173 -5.15 16.26 -0.37
CA TRP A 173 -5.06 17.16 -1.51
C TRP A 173 -6.07 18.30 -1.40
N LEU A 174 -5.73 19.43 -2.00
CA LEU A 174 -6.59 20.61 -2.08
C LEU A 174 -7.55 20.49 -3.25
N TRP A 175 -8.82 20.84 -3.02
CA TRP A 175 -9.79 21.01 -4.10
C TRP A 175 -9.44 22.30 -4.84
N ASP A 176 -8.89 22.17 -6.05
CA ASP A 176 -8.64 23.32 -6.91
C ASP A 176 -9.91 23.71 -7.69
N PRO A 177 -10.07 25.00 -8.06
CA PRO A 177 -11.18 25.43 -8.89
C PRO A 177 -11.18 24.72 -10.26
N PRO A 178 -12.37 24.48 -10.86
CA PRO A 178 -12.45 24.02 -12.25
C PRO A 178 -11.64 24.93 -13.18
N GLU A 179 -10.99 24.36 -14.20
CA GLU A 179 -10.12 25.04 -15.19
C GLU A 179 -8.74 25.50 -14.66
N SER A 180 -8.38 25.11 -13.44
CA SER A 180 -6.98 25.11 -13.00
C SER A 180 -6.12 24.27 -13.95
N ALA A 181 -4.89 24.70 -14.23
CA ALA A 181 -3.93 23.89 -15.01
C ALA A 181 -3.61 22.53 -14.33
N ASN A 182 -3.94 22.42 -13.03
CA ASN A 182 -3.77 21.27 -12.16
C ASN A 182 -5.11 21.03 -11.43
N ASP A 183 -5.88 20.00 -11.79
CA ASP A 183 -7.22 19.77 -11.21
C ASP A 183 -7.22 19.57 -9.68
N THR A 184 -6.06 19.22 -9.12
CA THR A 184 -5.82 19.09 -7.67
C THR A 184 -4.36 19.38 -7.32
N THR A 185 -4.11 19.65 -6.04
CA THR A 185 -2.78 19.89 -5.48
C THR A 185 -2.57 19.02 -4.24
N ALA A 186 -1.60 18.11 -4.25
CA ALA A 186 -1.31 17.27 -3.09
C ALA A 186 -0.74 18.14 -1.97
N ALA A 187 -1.05 17.79 -0.73
CA ALA A 187 -0.66 18.56 0.43
C ALA A 187 -0.27 17.67 1.61
N ILE A 188 0.67 18.17 2.39
CA ILE A 188 0.97 17.69 3.74
C ILE A 188 0.98 18.88 4.70
N VAL A 189 0.31 18.73 5.84
CA VAL A 189 0.29 19.71 6.93
C VAL A 189 0.83 19.04 8.18
N LYS A 190 1.94 19.57 8.72
CA LYS A 190 2.44 19.21 10.05
C LYS A 190 1.83 20.11 11.09
N THR A 191 1.40 19.52 12.19
CA THR A 191 0.82 20.20 13.34
C THR A 191 1.57 19.88 14.63
N ASP A 192 1.34 20.68 15.67
CA ASP A 192 1.65 20.32 17.05
C ASP A 192 0.58 19.37 17.63
N GLY A 193 0.77 18.91 18.87
CA GLY A 193 -0.18 18.00 19.53
C GLY A 193 -1.57 18.60 19.81
N ASN A 194 -1.73 19.92 19.69
CA ASN A 194 -3.00 20.62 19.80
C ASN A 194 -3.66 20.85 18.42
N GLY A 195 -3.10 20.29 17.35
CA GLY A 195 -3.56 20.46 15.98
C GLY A 195 -3.28 21.85 15.40
N THR A 196 -2.36 22.62 15.99
CA THR A 196 -1.93 23.92 15.44
C THR A 196 -0.93 23.69 14.32
N PRO A 197 -1.13 24.24 13.10
CA PRO A 197 -0.18 24.08 12.00
C PRO A 197 1.20 24.63 12.35
N VAL A 198 2.23 23.82 12.11
CA VAL A 198 3.66 24.17 12.24
C VAL A 198 4.22 24.53 10.87
N TRP A 199 3.98 23.69 9.87
CA TRP A 199 4.33 23.93 8.48
C TRP A 199 3.40 23.16 7.54
N ASN A 200 3.37 23.57 6.27
CA ASN A 200 2.71 22.83 5.20
C ASN A 200 3.59 22.80 3.94
N ARG A 201 3.33 21.82 3.07
CA ARG A 201 3.89 21.73 1.71
C ARG A 201 2.79 21.35 0.74
N THR A 202 2.91 21.85 -0.48
CA THR A 202 1.98 21.57 -1.57
C THR A 202 2.73 21.17 -2.82
N PHE A 203 2.11 20.27 -3.60
CA PHE A 203 2.66 19.72 -4.84
C PHE A 203 1.57 19.80 -5.91
N PRO A 204 1.56 20.89 -6.70
CA PRO A 204 0.53 21.10 -7.72
C PRO A 204 0.53 20.01 -8.79
N GLY A 205 -0.65 19.63 -9.27
CA GLY A 205 -0.80 18.63 -10.33
C GLY A 205 -0.75 17.19 -9.82
N LEU A 206 -0.89 16.99 -8.51
CA LEU A 206 -0.87 15.70 -7.84
C LEU A 206 -2.06 15.56 -6.90
N SER A 207 -2.48 14.34 -6.62
CA SER A 207 -3.43 14.01 -5.56
C SER A 207 -2.86 12.92 -4.67
N ALA A 208 -2.66 13.24 -3.38
CA ALA A 208 -2.15 12.27 -2.43
C ALA A 208 -3.26 11.42 -1.81
N ASN A 209 -3.13 10.12 -1.93
CA ASN A 209 -4.07 9.11 -1.42
C ASN A 209 -3.49 8.36 -0.22
N ALA A 210 -2.17 8.33 -0.08
CA ALA A 210 -1.46 7.60 0.94
C ALA A 210 -0.35 8.47 1.56
N GLY A 211 0.02 8.13 2.78
CA GLY A 211 1.22 8.69 3.38
C GLY A 211 1.56 8.12 4.75
N ILE A 212 2.84 8.20 5.08
CA ILE A 212 3.43 7.67 6.32
C ILE A 212 4.46 8.63 6.88
N VAL A 213 4.63 8.57 8.20
CA VAL A 213 5.81 9.06 8.90
C VAL A 213 6.80 7.91 8.93
N ILE A 214 8.05 8.17 8.56
CA ILE A 214 9.10 7.15 8.46
C ILE A 214 10.08 7.25 9.63
N THR A 215 10.93 6.23 9.80
CA THR A 215 11.78 6.00 10.98
C THR A 215 12.75 7.15 11.26
N ASP A 216 13.17 7.90 10.25
CA ASP A 216 14.05 9.07 10.39
C ASP A 216 13.30 10.37 10.77
N GLY A 217 11.98 10.28 11.00
CA GLY A 217 11.09 11.41 11.28
C GLY A 217 10.62 12.16 10.03
N GLY A 218 11.07 11.76 8.85
CA GLY A 218 10.59 12.26 7.56
C GLY A 218 9.24 11.68 7.15
N TYR A 219 8.88 11.88 5.88
CA TYR A 219 7.58 11.50 5.34
C TYR A 219 7.71 10.86 3.97
N VAL A 220 6.82 9.92 3.67
CA VAL A 220 6.56 9.46 2.30
C VAL A 220 5.09 9.68 1.98
N ILE A 221 4.83 10.30 0.84
CA ILE A 221 3.50 10.61 0.34
C ILE A 221 3.32 9.91 -1.00
N GLY A 222 2.17 9.29 -1.22
CA GLY A 222 1.86 8.58 -2.47
C GLY A 222 0.48 8.91 -3.01
N GLY A 223 0.32 8.76 -4.32
CA GLY A 223 -0.98 8.98 -4.96
C GLY A 223 -0.92 8.85 -6.47
N THR A 224 -1.57 9.79 -7.18
CA THR A 224 -1.62 9.83 -8.65
C THR A 224 -1.52 11.26 -9.17
N THR A 225 -1.07 11.44 -10.41
CA THR A 225 -1.05 12.73 -11.09
C THR A 225 -2.47 13.24 -11.36
N SER A 226 -2.57 14.55 -11.58
CA SER A 226 -3.81 15.28 -11.86
C SER A 226 -3.67 15.99 -13.21
N PRO A 227 -4.66 15.92 -14.12
CA PRO A 227 -6.01 15.36 -13.94
C PRO A 227 -6.03 13.83 -13.83
N PHE A 228 -7.02 13.29 -13.12
CA PHE A 228 -7.18 11.85 -12.94
C PHE A 228 -7.64 11.15 -14.23
N ASN A 229 -6.72 10.46 -14.90
CA ASN A 229 -6.93 9.68 -16.12
C ASN A 229 -6.75 8.16 -15.91
N ASN A 230 -6.23 7.72 -14.75
CA ASN A 230 -5.91 6.32 -14.45
C ASN A 230 -4.92 5.70 -15.46
N ASP A 231 -4.03 6.51 -16.05
CA ASP A 231 -3.06 6.03 -17.01
C ASP A 231 -1.87 5.38 -16.29
N MET A 232 -1.16 4.51 -16.99
CA MET A 232 0.07 3.92 -16.46
C MET A 232 1.17 4.98 -16.41
N GLY A 233 1.88 5.10 -15.28
CA GLY A 233 2.91 6.13 -15.12
C GLY A 233 2.49 7.29 -14.21
N ASP A 234 1.23 7.30 -13.78
CA ASP A 234 0.66 8.39 -12.99
C ASP A 234 0.86 8.20 -11.48
N ALA A 235 1.08 6.96 -11.03
CA ALA A 235 1.41 6.70 -9.63
C ALA A 235 2.69 7.43 -9.25
N PHE A 236 2.69 8.15 -8.14
CA PHE A 236 3.87 8.84 -7.64
C PHE A 236 4.16 8.47 -6.18
N LEU A 237 5.42 8.63 -5.79
CA LEU A 237 5.86 8.76 -4.40
C LEU A 237 6.73 10.02 -4.26
N ILE A 238 6.61 10.69 -3.12
CA ILE A 238 7.46 11.83 -2.73
C ILE A 238 8.05 11.49 -1.36
N ARG A 239 9.37 11.60 -1.20
CA ARG A 239 10.04 11.54 0.09
C ARG A 239 10.42 12.93 0.57
N LEU A 240 10.10 13.21 1.82
CA LEU A 240 10.41 14.45 2.52
C LEU A 240 11.28 14.17 3.74
N ASP A 241 12.15 15.10 4.10
CA ASP A 241 12.79 15.10 5.41
C ASP A 241 11.82 15.53 6.53
N ALA A 242 12.29 15.52 7.78
CA ALA A 242 11.48 15.88 8.96
C ALA A 242 11.00 17.34 8.95
N ASP A 243 11.67 18.23 8.22
CA ASP A 243 11.30 19.64 8.06
C ASP A 243 10.34 19.86 6.87
N GLY A 244 10.00 18.78 6.15
CA GLY A 244 9.15 18.80 4.97
C GLY A 244 9.87 19.25 3.70
N ASN A 245 11.20 19.19 3.63
CA ASN A 245 11.93 19.45 2.40
C ASN A 245 11.93 18.21 1.52
N MET A 246 11.69 18.40 0.22
CA MET A 246 11.64 17.29 -0.72
C MET A 246 13.04 16.74 -0.98
N LEU A 247 13.20 15.44 -0.74
CA LEU A 247 14.42 14.68 -1.03
C LEU A 247 14.36 14.12 -2.46
N TRP A 248 13.22 13.53 -2.84
CA TRP A 248 12.97 13.06 -4.20
C TRP A 248 11.46 12.95 -4.50
N HIS A 249 11.12 12.93 -5.78
CA HIS A 249 9.78 12.69 -6.34
C HIS A 249 9.94 11.84 -7.60
N GLU A 250 9.32 10.67 -7.60
CA GLU A 250 9.37 9.75 -8.73
C GLU A 250 7.97 9.24 -9.10
N ASN A 251 7.82 8.93 -10.38
CA ASN A 251 6.62 8.33 -10.95
C ASN A 251 6.86 6.87 -11.33
N TYR A 252 5.83 6.03 -11.19
CA TYR A 252 5.92 4.58 -11.35
C TYR A 252 4.91 4.10 -12.37
N GLN A 253 5.22 2.96 -13.01
CA GLN A 253 4.36 2.32 -14.01
C GLN A 253 3.14 1.63 -13.36
N ALA A 254 2.40 2.37 -12.55
CA ALA A 254 1.12 2.03 -11.97
C ALA A 254 0.18 3.25 -12.09
N PRO A 255 -1.15 3.09 -12.01
CA PRO A 255 -2.06 4.24 -12.10
C PRO A 255 -2.15 5.09 -10.84
N VAL A 256 -2.04 4.47 -9.67
CA VAL A 256 -2.25 5.14 -8.38
C VAL A 256 -1.60 4.34 -7.26
N VAL A 257 -1.12 5.02 -6.23
CA VAL A 257 -0.80 4.43 -4.93
C VAL A 257 -1.98 4.65 -3.98
N TYR A 258 -2.47 3.60 -3.34
CA TYR A 258 -3.52 3.67 -2.31
C TYR A 258 -2.96 3.52 -0.89
N ASP A 259 -1.86 2.79 -0.71
CA ASP A 259 -1.21 2.64 0.58
C ASP A 259 0.30 2.39 0.40
N VAL A 260 1.07 2.76 1.42
CA VAL A 260 2.54 2.66 1.44
C VAL A 260 3.03 2.31 2.84
N LYS A 261 4.07 1.48 2.93
CA LYS A 261 4.76 1.15 4.19
C LYS A 261 6.26 1.19 4.01
N GLU A 262 6.94 1.72 5.02
CA GLU A 262 8.39 1.56 5.16
C GLU A 262 8.70 0.13 5.63
N THR A 263 9.79 -0.41 5.12
CA THR A 263 10.36 -1.70 5.50
C THR A 263 11.54 -1.49 6.45
N ASP A 264 11.91 -2.53 7.22
CA ASP A 264 13.00 -2.44 8.20
C ASP A 264 14.37 -2.04 7.63
N ASP A 265 14.57 -2.18 6.31
CA ASP A 265 15.79 -1.77 5.62
C ASP A 265 15.66 -0.44 4.85
N GLY A 266 14.62 0.35 5.15
CA GLY A 266 14.43 1.71 4.63
C GLY A 266 13.87 1.80 3.22
N ARG A 267 13.41 0.68 2.65
CA ARG A 267 12.68 0.63 1.36
C ARG A 267 11.18 0.88 1.57
N PHE A 268 10.45 1.21 0.51
CA PHE A 268 9.02 1.48 0.58
C PHE A 268 8.23 0.51 -0.30
N VAL A 269 7.36 -0.29 0.32
CA VAL A 269 6.39 -1.12 -0.39
C VAL A 269 5.10 -0.33 -0.55
N TYR A 270 4.47 -0.41 -1.71
CA TYR A 270 3.20 0.24 -1.98
C TYR A 270 2.22 -0.67 -2.69
N SER A 271 0.93 -0.44 -2.46
CA SER A 271 -0.15 -1.05 -3.24
C SER A 271 -0.95 0.03 -3.95
N GLY A 272 -1.48 -0.33 -5.12
CA GLY A 272 -2.40 0.45 -5.93
C GLY A 272 -3.47 -0.45 -6.50
N ASN A 273 -4.17 0.01 -7.55
CA ASN A 273 -5.18 -0.75 -8.31
C ASN A 273 -4.70 -2.20 -8.64
N TYR A 274 -4.28 -2.47 -9.87
CA TYR A 274 -3.87 -3.82 -10.28
C TYR A 274 -2.41 -4.12 -9.96
N TRP A 275 -1.75 -3.28 -9.17
CA TRP A 275 -0.30 -3.23 -9.05
C TRP A 275 0.16 -3.02 -7.61
N TYR A 276 1.30 -3.58 -7.28
CA TYR A 276 2.04 -3.32 -6.05
C TYR A 276 3.53 -3.37 -6.37
N GLY A 277 4.33 -2.61 -5.64
CA GLY A 277 5.74 -2.42 -5.95
C GLY A 277 6.58 -2.20 -4.71
N LEU A 278 7.89 -2.29 -4.91
CA LEU A 278 8.90 -1.93 -3.93
C LEU A 278 9.88 -0.97 -4.56
N VAL A 279 10.18 0.10 -3.83
CA VAL A 279 11.17 1.11 -4.22
C VAL A 279 12.22 1.20 -3.13
N ASP A 280 13.45 1.53 -3.50
CA ASP A 280 14.51 1.72 -2.52
C ASP A 280 14.42 3.09 -1.81
N ALA A 281 15.39 3.37 -0.94
CA ALA A 281 15.41 4.60 -0.15
C ALA A 281 15.59 5.85 -1.03
N GLU A 282 16.16 5.70 -2.21
CA GLU A 282 16.42 6.74 -3.20
C GLU A 282 15.26 6.92 -4.20
N GLY A 283 14.25 6.05 -4.15
CA GLY A 283 13.08 6.08 -5.02
C GLY A 283 13.25 5.26 -6.30
N GLU A 284 14.32 4.48 -6.45
CA GLU A 284 14.47 3.60 -7.61
C GLU A 284 13.56 2.36 -7.45
N GLN A 285 12.85 2.01 -8.52
CA GLN A 285 11.98 0.85 -8.52
C GLN A 285 12.80 -0.45 -8.46
N VAL A 286 12.72 -1.16 -7.33
CA VAL A 286 13.31 -2.48 -7.15
C VAL A 286 12.52 -3.52 -7.94
N TRP A 287 11.21 -3.51 -7.77
CA TRP A 287 10.30 -4.35 -8.54
C TRP A 287 8.87 -3.80 -8.58
N LEU A 288 8.13 -4.25 -9.58
CA LEU A 288 6.71 -4.00 -9.77
C LEU A 288 6.03 -5.32 -10.14
N ARG A 289 4.83 -5.55 -9.59
CA ARG A 289 4.04 -6.77 -9.77
C ARG A 289 2.59 -6.43 -10.08
N ASN A 290 1.97 -7.26 -10.91
CA ASN A 290 0.55 -7.17 -11.23
C ASN A 290 -0.23 -8.19 -10.39
N MET A 291 -1.44 -7.86 -9.94
CA MET A 291 -2.32 -8.75 -9.16
C MET A 291 -3.49 -9.33 -9.96
N GLU A 292 -3.47 -9.24 -11.29
CA GLU A 292 -4.37 -9.90 -12.24
C GLU A 292 -5.86 -9.84 -11.86
N GLY A 293 -6.47 -8.65 -11.94
CA GLY A 293 -7.90 -8.47 -11.68
C GLY A 293 -8.26 -8.27 -10.21
N LEU A 294 -7.26 -8.19 -9.33
CA LEU A 294 -7.40 -7.71 -7.96
C LEU A 294 -7.02 -6.23 -7.86
N SER A 295 -7.72 -5.49 -7.00
CA SER A 295 -7.46 -4.09 -6.65
C SER A 295 -6.96 -3.99 -5.21
N GLY A 296 -5.70 -3.63 -4.99
CA GLY A 296 -5.10 -3.57 -3.64
C GLY A 296 -5.26 -2.21 -2.96
N TYR A 297 -6.01 -2.15 -1.86
CA TYR A 297 -6.27 -0.90 -1.14
C TYR A 297 -5.36 -0.69 0.06
N ALA A 298 -4.79 -1.76 0.63
CA ALA A 298 -3.91 -1.69 1.79
C ALA A 298 -2.71 -2.62 1.63
N VAL A 299 -1.57 -2.21 2.19
CA VAL A 299 -0.35 -3.02 2.25
C VAL A 299 0.24 -3.01 3.66
N THR A 300 0.76 -4.15 4.10
CA THR A 300 1.44 -4.27 5.39
C THR A 300 2.56 -5.31 5.35
N LEU A 301 3.51 -5.22 6.27
CA LEU A 301 4.66 -6.11 6.34
C LEU A 301 4.30 -7.44 7.00
N ARG A 302 4.81 -8.55 6.48
CA ARG A 302 4.58 -9.86 7.10
C ARG A 302 5.53 -10.12 8.28
N PRO A 303 5.04 -10.69 9.41
CA PRO A 303 5.91 -11.16 10.49
C PRO A 303 6.93 -12.22 10.05
N SER A 304 6.61 -13.00 9.00
CA SER A 304 7.48 -14.03 8.44
C SER A 304 8.42 -13.52 7.33
N GLY A 305 8.31 -12.25 6.94
CA GLY A 305 9.01 -11.65 5.81
C GLY A 305 8.15 -11.58 4.53
N GLY A 306 8.34 -10.50 3.77
CA GLY A 306 7.49 -10.17 2.62
C GLY A 306 6.30 -9.29 3.01
N TYR A 307 5.25 -9.32 2.18
CA TYR A 307 4.17 -8.33 2.25
C TYR A 307 2.79 -8.96 2.17
N VAL A 308 1.82 -8.33 2.83
CA VAL A 308 0.40 -8.59 2.66
C VAL A 308 -0.24 -7.45 1.90
N ILE A 309 -1.00 -7.78 0.86
CA ILE A 309 -1.85 -6.85 0.14
C ILE A 309 -3.29 -7.27 0.36
N ALA A 310 -4.14 -6.32 0.74
CA ALA A 310 -5.56 -6.56 0.95
C ALA A 310 -6.40 -5.64 0.06
N GLY A 311 -7.55 -6.13 -0.41
CA GLY A 311 -8.41 -5.35 -1.29
C GLY A 311 -9.60 -6.14 -1.82
N THR A 312 -10.02 -5.85 -3.05
CA THR A 312 -11.15 -6.53 -3.70
C THR A 312 -10.80 -7.11 -5.07
N ASN A 313 -11.48 -8.17 -5.45
CA ASN A 313 -11.53 -8.64 -6.82
C ASN A 313 -12.41 -7.69 -7.64
N VAL A 314 -11.92 -7.20 -8.77
CA VAL A 314 -12.62 -6.19 -9.58
C VAL A 314 -13.84 -6.75 -10.30
N GLY A 315 -13.84 -8.06 -10.60
CA GLY A 315 -14.98 -8.72 -11.25
C GLY A 315 -16.11 -9.06 -10.28
N SER A 316 -15.80 -9.65 -9.12
CA SER A 316 -16.80 -10.10 -8.16
C SER A 316 -17.10 -9.11 -7.03
N GLY A 317 -16.22 -8.14 -6.78
CA GLY A 317 -16.25 -7.27 -5.60
C GLY A 317 -15.83 -7.96 -4.30
N GLU A 318 -15.48 -9.25 -4.35
CA GLU A 318 -15.12 -10.02 -3.16
C GLU A 318 -13.75 -9.63 -2.61
N GLY A 319 -13.62 -9.62 -1.29
CA GLY A 319 -12.41 -9.28 -0.58
C GLY A 319 -11.32 -10.31 -0.81
N PHE A 320 -10.07 -9.88 -0.80
CA PHE A 320 -8.93 -10.79 -0.80
C PHE A 320 -7.84 -10.32 0.16
N VAL A 321 -7.01 -11.27 0.53
CA VAL A 321 -5.70 -11.03 1.14
C VAL A 321 -4.67 -11.89 0.42
N LEU A 322 -3.63 -11.23 -0.10
CA LEU A 322 -2.53 -11.82 -0.84
C LEU A 322 -1.26 -11.71 -0.01
N GLY A 323 -0.65 -12.84 0.32
CA GLY A 323 0.67 -12.88 0.95
C GLY A 323 1.76 -13.14 -0.07
N THR A 324 2.88 -12.47 0.11
CA THR A 324 4.04 -12.52 -0.79
C THR A 324 5.33 -12.78 -0.02
N ASP A 325 6.37 -13.23 -0.72
CA ASP A 325 7.74 -13.18 -0.21
C ASP A 325 8.34 -11.76 -0.34
N ALA A 326 9.60 -11.60 0.07
CA ALA A 326 10.31 -10.32 0.01
C ALA A 326 10.59 -9.81 -1.43
N ASP A 327 10.50 -10.69 -2.43
CA ASP A 327 10.66 -10.35 -3.85
C ASP A 327 9.30 -10.05 -4.51
N GLY A 328 8.22 -9.99 -3.72
CA GLY A 328 6.86 -9.74 -4.19
C GLY A 328 6.29 -10.90 -5.00
N MET A 329 6.77 -12.14 -4.81
CA MET A 329 6.14 -13.30 -5.43
C MET A 329 4.98 -13.79 -4.56
N PRO A 330 3.78 -14.01 -5.14
CA PRO A 330 2.65 -14.58 -4.43
C PRO A 330 2.96 -15.95 -3.82
N LEU A 331 2.67 -16.10 -2.52
CA LEU A 331 2.78 -17.36 -1.79
C LEU A 331 1.42 -17.99 -1.53
N TRP A 332 0.42 -17.15 -1.22
CA TRP A 332 -0.95 -17.56 -0.94
C TRP A 332 -1.92 -16.41 -1.24
N ASN A 333 -3.17 -16.76 -1.55
CA ASN A 333 -4.25 -15.80 -1.77
C ASN A 333 -5.53 -16.34 -1.13
N THR A 334 -6.09 -15.59 -0.19
CA THR A 334 -7.32 -15.94 0.52
C THR A 334 -8.44 -15.00 0.09
N ALA A 335 -9.50 -15.56 -0.49
CA ALA A 335 -10.69 -14.82 -0.86
C ALA A 335 -11.74 -14.85 0.27
N PHE A 336 -12.45 -13.74 0.44
CA PHE A 336 -13.51 -13.54 1.42
C PHE A 336 -14.84 -13.33 0.69
N THR A 337 -15.59 -14.42 0.51
CA THR A 337 -16.89 -14.38 -0.17
C THR A 337 -17.86 -13.44 0.53
N ALA A 338 -18.69 -12.73 -0.24
CA ALA A 338 -19.66 -11.76 0.27
C ALA A 338 -19.06 -10.72 1.22
N THR A 339 -17.78 -10.38 1.04
CA THR A 339 -17.06 -9.39 1.83
C THR A 339 -16.29 -8.50 0.87
N GLY A 340 -15.98 -7.25 1.21
CA GLY A 340 -14.97 -6.44 0.55
C GLY A 340 -13.98 -5.93 1.60
N VAL A 341 -12.69 -5.86 1.27
CA VAL A 341 -11.65 -5.38 2.21
C VAL A 341 -11.13 -4.04 1.71
N TYR A 342 -11.05 -3.04 2.59
CA TYR A 342 -10.65 -1.66 2.24
C TYR A 342 -9.49 -1.15 3.11
N GLY A 343 -9.23 -1.77 4.26
CA GLY A 343 -8.11 -1.44 5.12
C GLY A 343 -7.46 -2.69 5.70
N ALA A 344 -6.17 -2.57 6.04
CA ALA A 344 -5.44 -3.59 6.77
C ALA A 344 -4.40 -2.96 7.69
N ALA A 345 -4.17 -3.59 8.84
CA ALA A 345 -3.13 -3.21 9.79
C ALA A 345 -2.32 -4.44 10.20
N GLY A 346 -0.99 -4.29 10.28
CA GLY A 346 -0.13 -5.33 10.86
C GLY A 346 -0.25 -5.35 12.38
N VAL A 347 -0.25 -6.54 12.96
CA VAL A 347 -0.17 -6.77 14.40
C VAL A 347 0.85 -7.84 14.74
N PRO A 348 1.35 -7.91 15.98
CA PRO A 348 2.20 -9.01 16.40
C PRO A 348 1.56 -10.37 16.08
N GLY A 349 2.20 -11.15 15.20
CA GLY A 349 1.74 -12.48 14.81
C GLY A 349 0.59 -12.50 13.78
N GLY A 350 0.32 -11.41 13.07
CA GLY A 350 -0.69 -11.43 12.00
C GLY A 350 -1.13 -10.05 11.53
N TYR A 351 -2.40 -9.95 11.12
CA TYR A 351 -2.99 -8.74 10.56
C TYR A 351 -4.47 -8.63 10.91
N THR A 352 -4.97 -7.41 10.96
CA THR A 352 -6.40 -7.13 11.06
C THR A 352 -6.88 -6.44 9.81
N LEU A 353 -8.00 -6.92 9.26
CA LEU A 353 -8.64 -6.39 8.08
C LEU A 353 -9.86 -5.56 8.47
N ALA A 354 -10.12 -4.52 7.69
CA ALA A 354 -11.33 -3.72 7.76
C ALA A 354 -12.05 -3.71 6.42
N GLY A 355 -13.37 -3.79 6.49
CA GLY A 355 -14.17 -3.79 5.28
C GLY A 355 -15.67 -3.87 5.50
N ILE A 356 -16.33 -4.50 4.54
CA ILE A 356 -17.78 -4.63 4.44
C ILE A 356 -18.14 -6.11 4.32
N ARG A 357 -19.20 -6.53 5.02
CA ARG A 357 -19.87 -7.82 4.84
C ARG A 357 -21.22 -7.58 4.16
N PHE A 358 -21.45 -8.20 3.02
CA PHE A 358 -22.75 -8.19 2.36
C PHE A 358 -23.65 -9.25 3.00
N LEU A 359 -24.77 -8.82 3.58
CA LEU A 359 -25.75 -9.68 4.23
C LEU A 359 -26.87 -10.07 3.27
N SER A 360 -27.16 -9.18 2.31
CA SER A 360 -28.08 -9.38 1.19
C SER A 360 -27.67 -8.45 0.03
N PRO A 361 -28.32 -8.51 -1.14
CA PRO A 361 -28.08 -7.54 -2.21
C PRO A 361 -28.28 -6.07 -1.79
N ASP A 362 -29.12 -5.83 -0.79
CA ASP A 362 -29.52 -4.48 -0.37
C ASP A 362 -28.94 -4.07 0.99
N THR A 363 -28.32 -5.01 1.71
CA THR A 363 -27.84 -4.77 3.09
C THR A 363 -26.41 -5.20 3.36
N SER A 364 -25.72 -4.42 4.18
CA SER A 364 -24.35 -4.68 4.60
C SER A 364 -24.09 -4.35 6.07
N ALA A 365 -23.01 -4.92 6.60
CA ALA A 365 -22.46 -4.59 7.91
C ALA A 365 -20.98 -4.23 7.80
N ALA A 366 -20.53 -3.34 8.70
CA ALA A 366 -19.10 -3.12 8.89
C ALA A 366 -18.47 -4.40 9.43
N TRP A 367 -17.28 -4.73 8.93
CA TRP A 367 -16.67 -6.03 9.13
C TRP A 367 -15.19 -5.89 9.49
N LEU A 368 -14.77 -6.64 10.50
CA LEU A 368 -13.37 -6.84 10.86
C LEU A 368 -13.03 -8.33 10.83
N ALA A 369 -11.78 -8.66 10.51
CA ALA A 369 -11.24 -9.99 10.72
C ALA A 369 -9.78 -9.96 11.15
N GLY A 370 -9.44 -10.85 12.09
CA GLY A 370 -8.07 -11.12 12.49
C GLY A 370 -7.55 -12.35 11.77
N ILE A 371 -6.40 -12.19 11.11
CA ILE A 371 -5.64 -13.27 10.51
C ILE A 371 -4.42 -13.52 11.37
N THR A 372 -4.24 -14.78 11.80
CA THR A 372 -3.04 -15.18 12.53
C THR A 372 -2.04 -15.78 11.56
N GLU A 373 -0.87 -15.17 11.50
CA GLU A 373 0.27 -15.69 10.77
C GLU A 373 1.37 -16.08 11.76
N PRO A 374 1.50 -17.38 12.09
CA PRO A 374 2.58 -17.82 12.96
C PRO A 374 3.92 -17.47 12.32
N VAL A 375 4.84 -16.94 13.13
CA VAL A 375 6.23 -16.72 12.71
C VAL A 375 6.86 -18.10 12.53
N ASN A 376 6.73 -18.67 11.32
CA ASN A 376 7.56 -19.79 10.95
C ASN A 376 8.98 -19.23 10.80
N PRO A 377 9.98 -19.73 11.55
CA PRO A 377 11.35 -19.39 11.23
C PRO A 377 11.57 -19.76 9.77
N ALA A 378 12.21 -18.86 9.01
CA ALA A 378 12.62 -19.14 7.63
C ALA A 378 13.14 -20.59 7.57
N PRO A 379 12.70 -21.41 6.60
CA PRO A 379 13.12 -22.80 6.55
C PRO A 379 14.63 -22.83 6.66
N THR A 380 15.16 -23.38 7.76
CA THR A 380 16.59 -23.60 7.92
C THR A 380 17.01 -24.33 6.67
N ALA A 381 17.85 -23.68 5.84
CA ALA A 381 18.42 -24.30 4.66
C ALA A 381 18.86 -25.71 5.07
N ALA A 382 18.25 -26.73 4.44
CA ALA A 382 18.50 -28.10 4.83
C ALA A 382 20.02 -28.33 4.87
N PRO A 383 20.57 -28.97 5.92
CA PRO A 383 21.99 -29.25 5.96
C PRO A 383 22.38 -30.20 4.83
N GLY A 384 22.98 -29.64 3.78
CA GLY A 384 23.93 -30.30 2.88
C GLY A 384 23.37 -31.23 1.80
N PHE A 385 23.67 -30.89 0.54
CA PHE A 385 24.53 -31.79 -0.23
C PHE A 385 25.85 -31.08 -0.47
N GLY A 386 26.93 -31.76 -0.08
CA GLY A 386 28.23 -31.18 0.15
C GLY A 386 28.89 -30.54 -1.07
N ALA A 387 29.79 -29.61 -0.76
CA ALA A 387 30.88 -29.22 -1.63
C ALA A 387 31.59 -30.48 -2.16
N ALA A 388 31.31 -30.85 -3.41
CA ALA A 388 32.08 -31.82 -4.17
C ALA A 388 33.04 -31.06 -5.09
N ALA A 389 34.29 -31.02 -4.64
CA ALA A 389 35.50 -30.88 -5.44
C ALA A 389 35.63 -29.66 -6.36
N ALA A 390 36.39 -28.67 -5.89
CA ALA A 390 37.30 -27.91 -6.74
C ALA A 390 38.32 -28.89 -7.36
N GLY A 391 37.98 -29.48 -8.50
CA GLY A 391 38.90 -30.23 -9.34
C GLY A 391 39.71 -29.27 -10.21
N ALA A 392 40.94 -28.97 -9.78
CA ALA A 392 41.94 -28.34 -10.62
C ALA A 392 42.21 -29.23 -11.85
N ALA A 393 41.81 -28.80 -13.04
CA ALA A 393 42.28 -29.38 -14.30
C ALA A 393 43.43 -28.52 -14.83
N LEU A 394 44.65 -28.91 -14.44
CA LEU A 394 45.90 -28.49 -15.06
C LEU A 394 45.99 -29.13 -16.46
N LEU A 395 45.85 -28.36 -17.54
CA LEU A 395 46.14 -28.85 -18.90
C LEU A 395 47.52 -28.35 -19.34
N LEU A 396 48.52 -29.20 -19.11
CA LEU A 396 49.87 -29.13 -19.68
C LEU A 396 49.79 -29.45 -21.19
N LEU A 397 50.11 -28.46 -22.04
CA LEU A 397 50.35 -28.66 -23.46
C LEU A 397 51.86 -28.85 -23.72
N PHE A 398 52.29 -30.10 -23.89
CA PHE A 398 53.55 -30.42 -24.57
C PHE A 398 53.40 -31.69 -25.42
N ALA A 399 53.58 -31.52 -26.73
CA ALA A 399 54.22 -32.42 -27.70
C ALA A 399 53.68 -32.05 -29.09
N GLY A 400 54.44 -31.96 -30.17
CA GLY A 400 55.84 -32.26 -30.43
C GLY A 400 56.04 -32.10 -31.93
N ARG A 401 57.18 -31.53 -32.34
CA ARG A 401 57.63 -31.40 -33.73
C ARG A 401 57.57 -32.75 -34.46
N LYS A 402 57.08 -32.76 -35.71
CA LYS A 402 57.63 -33.63 -36.75
C LYS A 402 58.10 -32.78 -37.93
N ARG A 403 59.35 -33.06 -38.33
CA ARG A 403 60.11 -32.40 -39.39
C ARG A 403 60.30 -33.41 -40.54
N ARG A 404 60.49 -32.85 -41.74
CA ARG A 404 61.15 -33.39 -42.96
C ARG A 404 60.29 -34.09 -44.02
N GLY A 405 60.66 -33.73 -45.24
CA GLY A 405 60.11 -34.05 -46.55
C GLY A 405 60.34 -32.83 -47.41
#